data_AF-A0A7V9KZY2-F1
#
_entry.id   AF-A0A7V9KZY2-F1
#
_cell.length_a   1.000
_cell.length_b   1.000
_cell.length_c   1.000
_cell.angle_alpha   90.00
_cell.angle_beta   90.00
_cell.angle_gamma   90.00
#
_symmetry.space_group_name_H-M   'P 1'
#
loop_
_entity.id
_entity.type
_entity.pdbx_description
1 polymer ?
#
loop_
_entity_poly.entity_id
_entity_poly.type
_entity_poly.pdbx_seq_one_letter_code
_entity_poly.pdbx_strand_id
1 'polypeptide(L)'
;SNIMVLEQTEQIGLVDFGMAGKLTGEDMSKATRLFIDVVNENIERLPRDLAALGVKYDREKEEEFVAEIRDLYYRYYGSRLNELDPIQVIREVFAVIFRMRLQLPTRFVMLDRAIATLGSVGLELYPDFNVFEVAKPYARELLLERFTPRRVATRTRQQGSDYMRMLLEAPYQVSDTLEQVRDGQIEVGFRHEGLDELFHRLDLVFNRLTIAIVAVGGIIGSSLIGLFAESGPQIWGIHFLSVIGFSLSALLGIWLVWGVIRSGRL
;
A
#
# COMPACT_ATOMS: atom_id res chain seq x y z
N SER A 1 -15.90 26.38 32.15
CA SER A 1 -16.57 26.94 30.96
C SER A 1 -15.59 27.77 30.18
N ASN A 2 -15.34 27.39 28.94
CA ASN A 2 -14.35 28.05 28.06
C ASN A 2 -15.00 29.16 27.20
N ILE A 3 -16.33 29.25 27.25
CA ILE A 3 -17.19 30.17 26.51
C ILE A 3 -18.15 30.80 27.53
N MET A 4 -18.36 32.11 27.44
CA MET A 4 -19.30 32.90 28.25
C MET A 4 -20.12 33.83 27.35
N VAL A 5 -21.37 34.10 27.74
CA VAL A 5 -22.21 35.12 27.09
C VAL A 5 -22.06 36.42 27.88
N LEU A 6 -21.61 37.48 27.21
CA LEU A 6 -21.48 38.82 27.78
C LEU A 6 -22.84 39.52 27.62
N GLU A 7 -23.71 39.39 28.62
CA GLU A 7 -25.10 39.87 28.57
C GLU A 7 -25.23 41.36 28.23
N GLN A 8 -24.24 42.17 28.57
CA GLN A 8 -24.24 43.62 28.33
C GLN A 8 -23.97 43.99 26.86
N THR A 9 -23.29 43.11 26.11
CA THR A 9 -22.89 43.37 24.72
C THR A 9 -23.47 42.36 23.74
N GLU A 10 -24.20 41.35 24.21
CA GLU A 10 -24.70 40.21 23.43
C GLU A 10 -23.58 39.48 22.66
N GLN A 11 -22.35 39.49 23.21
CA GLN A 11 -21.18 38.86 22.59
C GLN A 11 -20.78 37.57 23.29
N ILE A 12 -20.09 36.70 22.55
CA ILE A 12 -19.47 35.50 23.09
C ILE A 12 -18.03 35.82 23.52
N GLY A 13 -17.73 35.65 24.80
CA GLY A 13 -16.39 35.73 25.37
C GLY A 13 -15.72 34.36 25.44
N LEU A 14 -14.51 34.25 24.89
CA LEU A 14 -13.66 33.07 25.03
C LEU A 14 -12.71 33.26 26.22
N VAL A 15 -12.74 32.34 27.17
CA VAL A 15 -12.04 32.48 28.47
C VAL A 15 -10.79 31.60 28.55
N ASP A 16 -10.73 30.54 27.75
CA ASP A 16 -9.65 29.55 27.78
C ASP A 16 -9.08 29.30 26.38
N PHE A 17 -7.75 29.43 26.25
CA PHE A 17 -6.98 29.21 25.03
C PHE A 17 -5.91 28.11 25.20
N GLY A 18 -5.94 27.33 26.29
CA GLY A 18 -4.96 26.29 26.58
C GLY A 18 -4.98 25.11 25.58
N MET A 19 -6.04 24.99 24.78
CA MET A 19 -6.23 23.97 23.75
C MET A 19 -6.32 24.56 22.33
N ALA A 20 -5.45 25.51 22.00
CA ALA A 20 -5.41 26.14 20.67
C ALA A 20 -4.47 25.41 19.70
N GLY A 21 -4.99 24.97 18.55
CA GLY A 21 -4.21 24.39 17.45
C GLY A 21 -3.94 25.39 16.32
N LYS A 22 -2.93 25.11 15.50
CA LYS A 22 -2.61 25.90 14.30
C LYS A 22 -2.69 25.04 13.05
N LEU A 23 -3.53 25.45 12.10
CA LEU A 23 -3.52 24.93 10.74
C LEU A 23 -2.53 25.72 9.90
N THR A 24 -1.68 25.03 9.15
CA THR A 24 -0.76 25.70 8.24
C THR A 24 -1.52 26.25 7.02
N GLY A 25 -0.94 27.22 6.31
CA GLY A 25 -1.51 27.69 5.04
C GLY A 25 -1.63 26.57 3.99
N GLU A 26 -0.76 25.56 4.07
CA GLU A 26 -0.82 24.37 3.22
C GLU A 26 -1.99 23.46 3.60
N ASP A 27 -2.20 23.18 4.89
CA ASP A 27 -3.35 22.39 5.37
C ASP A 27 -4.66 23.07 4.94
N MET A 28 -4.79 24.38 5.13
CA MET A 28 -5.95 25.15 4.67
C MET A 28 -6.14 25.02 3.16
N SER A 29 -5.07 25.16 2.37
CA SER A 29 -5.14 24.99 0.92
C SER A 29 -5.61 23.60 0.48
N LYS A 30 -5.20 22.55 1.19
CA LYS A 30 -5.59 21.16 0.93
C LYS A 30 -7.03 20.89 1.37
N ALA A 31 -7.43 21.38 2.54
CA ALA A 31 -8.81 21.30 3.03
C ALA A 31 -9.79 22.02 2.09
N THR A 32 -9.42 23.21 1.60
CA THR A 32 -10.20 23.91 0.58
C THR A 32 -10.27 23.11 -0.73
N ARG A 33 -9.24 22.33 -1.11
CA ARG A 33 -9.31 21.45 -2.30
C ARG A 33 -10.33 20.35 -2.10
N LEU A 34 -10.19 19.61 -1.00
CA LEU A 34 -11.13 18.57 -0.63
C LEU A 34 -12.58 19.10 -0.68
N PHE A 35 -12.83 20.25 -0.05
CA PHE A 35 -14.15 20.86 -0.02
C PHE A 35 -14.70 21.17 -1.43
N ILE A 36 -13.86 21.71 -2.31
CA ILE A 36 -14.24 22.03 -3.69
C ILE A 36 -14.53 20.77 -4.50
N ASP A 37 -13.74 19.72 -4.32
CA ASP A 37 -13.95 18.45 -5.00
C ASP A 37 -15.22 17.74 -4.50
N VAL A 38 -15.60 17.89 -3.23
CA VAL A 38 -16.92 17.46 -2.71
C VAL A 38 -18.06 18.22 -3.37
N VAL A 39 -17.95 19.55 -3.48
CA VAL A 39 -18.99 20.41 -4.07
C VAL A 39 -19.18 20.16 -5.57
N ASN A 40 -18.09 19.88 -6.30
CA ASN A 40 -18.12 19.64 -7.74
C ASN A 40 -18.36 18.17 -8.12
N GLU A 41 -18.79 17.32 -7.19
CA GLU A 41 -19.07 15.89 -7.45
C GLU A 41 -17.83 15.10 -7.93
N ASN A 42 -16.61 15.57 -7.61
CA ASN A 42 -15.36 14.89 -7.98
C ASN A 42 -15.01 13.79 -6.95
N ILE A 43 -15.92 12.84 -6.74
CA ILE A 43 -15.84 11.85 -5.67
C ILE A 43 -14.59 10.97 -5.79
N GLU A 44 -14.18 10.66 -7.02
CA GLU A 44 -12.99 9.86 -7.33
C GLU A 44 -11.69 10.49 -6.84
N ARG A 45 -11.67 11.80 -6.57
CA ARG A 45 -10.48 12.52 -6.07
C ARG A 45 -10.39 12.54 -4.55
N LEU A 46 -11.49 12.33 -3.85
CA LEU A 46 -11.57 12.51 -2.40
C LEU A 46 -10.58 11.65 -1.61
N PRO A 47 -10.31 10.37 -1.95
CA PRO A 47 -9.26 9.60 -1.28
C PRO A 47 -7.88 10.23 -1.39
N ARG A 48 -7.56 10.84 -2.55
CA ARG A 48 -6.27 11.50 -2.79
C ARG A 48 -6.18 12.82 -2.06
N ASP A 49 -7.26 13.58 -2.00
CA ASP A 49 -7.31 14.83 -1.23
C ASP A 49 -7.19 14.59 0.27
N LEU A 50 -7.84 13.53 0.79
CA LEU A 50 -7.68 13.08 2.17
C LEU A 50 -6.24 12.58 2.44
N ALA A 51 -5.64 11.84 1.52
CA ALA A 51 -4.23 11.46 1.62
C ALA A 51 -3.29 12.67 1.63
N ALA A 52 -3.56 13.70 0.84
CA ALA A 52 -2.78 14.93 0.83
C ALA A 52 -2.84 15.67 2.19
N LEU A 53 -3.98 15.56 2.89
CA LEU A 53 -4.17 16.00 4.26
C LEU A 53 -3.50 15.07 5.30
N GLY A 54 -2.95 13.93 4.88
CA GLY A 54 -2.22 13.00 5.75
C GLY A 54 -3.07 11.89 6.34
N VAL A 55 -4.29 11.69 5.83
CA VAL A 55 -5.08 10.48 6.13
C VAL A 55 -4.41 9.28 5.46
N LYS A 56 -4.13 8.24 6.23
CA LYS A 56 -3.59 6.98 5.69
C LYS A 56 -4.70 5.95 5.55
N TYR A 57 -4.67 5.23 4.44
CA TYR A 57 -5.56 4.12 4.14
C TYR A 57 -4.80 3.06 3.34
N ASP A 58 -5.38 1.87 3.24
CA ASP A 58 -4.83 0.77 2.45
C ASP A 58 -5.04 1.04 0.95
N ARG A 59 -3.93 1.15 0.20
CA ARG A 59 -3.96 1.45 -1.24
C ARG A 59 -4.60 0.33 -2.06
N GLU A 60 -4.55 -0.91 -1.60
CA GLU A 60 -5.20 -2.05 -2.26
C GLU A 60 -6.74 -1.92 -2.18
N LYS A 61 -7.25 -1.10 -1.25
CA LYS A 61 -8.67 -0.85 -1.03
C LYS A 61 -9.12 0.54 -1.49
N GLU A 62 -8.36 1.20 -2.37
CA GLU A 62 -8.72 2.54 -2.87
C GLU A 62 -10.09 2.51 -3.57
N GLU A 63 -10.41 1.47 -4.34
CA GLU A 63 -11.71 1.32 -5.00
C GLU A 63 -12.87 1.15 -4.00
N GLU A 64 -12.67 0.34 -2.96
CA GLU A 64 -13.63 0.17 -1.86
C GLU A 64 -13.84 1.50 -1.12
N PHE A 65 -12.77 2.26 -0.89
CA PHE A 65 -12.86 3.57 -0.26
C PHE A 65 -13.67 4.57 -1.12
N VAL A 66 -13.43 4.61 -2.42
CA VAL A 66 -14.23 5.44 -3.35
C VAL A 66 -15.70 5.03 -3.30
N ALA A 67 -16.00 3.72 -3.26
CA ALA A 67 -17.37 3.23 -3.19
C ALA A 67 -18.09 3.67 -1.90
N GLU A 68 -17.42 3.58 -0.75
CA GLU A 68 -17.97 4.04 0.55
C GLU A 68 -18.22 5.56 0.57
N ILE A 69 -17.27 6.36 0.06
CA ILE A 69 -17.47 7.82 -0.04
C ILE A 69 -18.64 8.12 -0.99
N ARG A 70 -18.75 7.40 -2.11
CA ARG A 70 -19.82 7.57 -3.10
C ARG A 70 -21.20 7.26 -2.52
N ASP A 71 -21.32 6.16 -1.77
CA ASP A 71 -22.55 5.80 -1.06
C ASP A 71 -22.95 6.88 -0.05
N LEU A 72 -21.99 7.34 0.77
CA LEU A 72 -22.20 8.43 1.71
C LEU A 72 -22.63 9.73 1.01
N TYR A 73 -21.99 10.08 -0.10
CA TYR A 73 -22.30 11.28 -0.87
C TYR A 73 -23.72 11.24 -1.43
N TYR A 74 -24.08 10.18 -2.16
CA TYR A 74 -25.39 10.10 -2.82
C TYR A 74 -26.55 9.91 -1.85
N ARG A 75 -26.31 9.36 -0.66
CA ARG A 75 -27.33 9.30 0.40
C ARG A 75 -27.83 10.69 0.83
N TYR A 76 -26.94 11.68 0.79
CA TYR A 76 -27.24 13.05 1.22
C TYR A 76 -27.32 14.05 0.06
N TYR A 77 -26.95 13.64 -1.15
CA TYR A 77 -27.03 14.45 -2.35
C TYR A 77 -28.49 14.71 -2.75
N GLY A 78 -28.83 15.97 -3.05
CA GLY A 78 -30.18 16.37 -3.47
C GLY A 78 -31.20 16.50 -2.32
N SER A 79 -30.87 16.04 -1.12
CA SER A 79 -31.65 16.32 0.09
C SER A 79 -31.61 17.82 0.38
N ARG A 80 -32.74 18.39 0.80
CA ARG A 80 -32.73 19.77 1.25
C ARG A 80 -31.91 19.84 2.53
N LEU A 81 -31.08 20.87 2.64
CA LEU A 81 -30.16 21.05 3.78
C LEU A 81 -30.87 21.05 5.13
N ASN A 82 -32.14 21.44 5.18
CA ASN A 82 -33.00 21.47 6.37
C ASN A 82 -33.64 20.12 6.73
N GLU A 83 -33.52 19.10 5.87
CA GLU A 83 -34.01 17.73 6.11
C GLU A 83 -32.89 16.78 6.56
N LEU A 84 -31.65 17.27 6.59
CA LEU A 84 -30.47 16.51 7.01
C LEU A 84 -30.26 16.61 8.51
N ASP A 85 -30.20 15.48 9.21
CA ASP A 85 -29.71 15.41 10.59
C ASP A 85 -28.17 15.50 10.60
N PRO A 86 -27.57 16.60 11.10
CA PRO A 86 -26.12 16.74 11.15
C PRO A 86 -25.44 15.68 12.03
N ILE A 87 -26.12 15.18 13.07
CA ILE A 87 -25.61 14.11 13.92
C ILE A 87 -25.46 12.83 13.11
N GLN A 88 -26.48 12.51 12.31
CA GLN A 88 -26.46 11.31 11.48
C GLN A 88 -25.31 11.34 10.49
N VAL A 89 -25.13 12.47 9.79
CA VAL A 89 -24.02 12.65 8.82
C VAL A 89 -22.67 12.44 9.51
N ILE A 90 -22.45 13.06 10.67
CA ILE A 90 -21.21 12.92 11.43
C ILE A 90 -20.98 11.46 11.84
N ARG A 91 -22.01 10.77 12.34
CA ARG A 91 -21.91 9.35 12.72
C ARG A 91 -21.55 8.46 11.54
N GLU A 92 -22.13 8.71 10.36
CA GLU A 92 -21.83 7.94 9.15
C GLU A 92 -20.40 8.19 8.65
N VAL A 93 -19.90 9.43 8.71
CA VAL A 93 -18.49 9.76 8.43
C VAL A 93 -17.56 8.97 9.37
N PHE A 94 -17.84 8.97 10.68
CA PHE A 94 -17.05 8.19 11.64
C PHE A 94 -17.15 6.69 11.36
N ALA A 95 -18.31 6.17 10.96
CA ALA A 95 -18.48 4.77 10.61
C ALA A 95 -17.60 4.37 9.41
N VAL A 96 -17.46 5.23 8.39
CA VAL A 96 -16.53 5.01 7.27
C VAL A 96 -15.08 5.01 7.76
N ILE A 97 -14.70 5.97 8.60
CA ILE A 97 -13.35 6.05 9.19
C ILE A 97 -12.99 4.74 9.91
N PHE A 98 -13.87 4.22 10.75
CA PHE A 98 -13.62 2.99 11.50
C PHE A 98 -13.60 1.74 10.60
N ARG A 99 -14.56 1.60 9.68
CA ARG A 99 -14.69 0.45 8.77
C ARG A 99 -13.50 0.32 7.85
N MET A 100 -13.09 1.43 7.24
CA MET A 100 -11.93 1.51 6.34
C MET A 100 -10.60 1.60 7.08
N ARG A 101 -10.63 1.61 8.42
CA ARG A 101 -9.44 1.73 9.29
C ARG A 101 -8.56 2.93 8.91
N LEU A 102 -9.19 4.06 8.58
CA LEU A 102 -8.48 5.27 8.21
C LEU A 102 -7.67 5.79 9.40
N GLN A 103 -6.39 6.09 9.19
CA GLN A 103 -5.55 6.69 10.21
C GLN A 103 -5.51 8.20 9.99
N LEU A 104 -6.15 8.94 10.89
CA LEU A 104 -6.16 10.39 10.86
C LEU A 104 -4.83 10.94 11.40
N PRO A 105 -4.31 12.05 10.83
CA PRO A 105 -3.06 12.63 11.27
C PRO A 105 -3.21 13.33 12.63
N THR A 106 -2.28 13.07 13.55
CA THR A 106 -2.30 13.58 14.93
C THR A 106 -2.32 15.10 15.04
N ARG A 107 -1.84 15.81 14.01
CA ARG A 107 -1.84 17.29 13.97
C ARG A 107 -3.24 17.92 13.89
N PHE A 108 -4.27 17.15 13.54
CA PHE A 108 -5.67 17.61 13.52
C PHE A 108 -6.47 17.24 14.76
N VAL A 109 -5.88 16.60 15.78
CA VAL A 109 -6.60 16.18 17.00
C VAL A 109 -7.29 17.36 17.71
N MET A 110 -6.68 18.55 17.73
CA MET A 110 -7.33 19.73 18.30
C MET A 110 -8.51 20.22 17.45
N LEU A 111 -8.42 20.11 16.12
CA LEU A 111 -9.52 20.43 15.22
C LEU A 111 -10.68 19.44 15.42
N ASP A 112 -10.38 18.14 15.48
CA ASP A 112 -11.37 17.09 15.70
C ASP A 112 -12.11 17.30 17.03
N ARG A 113 -11.36 17.60 18.09
CA ARG A 113 -11.94 17.89 19.42
C ARG A 113 -12.76 19.17 19.42
N ALA A 114 -12.33 20.21 18.71
CA ALA A 114 -13.10 21.44 18.56
C ALA A 114 -14.43 21.19 17.84
N ILE A 115 -14.42 20.47 16.72
CA ILE A 115 -15.62 20.11 15.97
C ILE A 115 -16.57 19.28 16.83
N ALA A 116 -16.06 18.25 17.51
CA ALA A 116 -16.88 17.40 18.38
C ALA A 116 -17.50 18.19 19.55
N THR A 117 -16.74 19.09 20.17
CA THR A 117 -17.23 19.91 21.29
C THR A 117 -18.28 20.91 20.81
N LEU A 118 -18.01 21.63 19.71
CA LEU A 118 -18.96 22.58 19.13
C LEU A 118 -20.24 21.88 18.64
N GLY A 119 -20.12 20.70 18.04
CA GLY A 119 -21.27 19.88 17.65
C GLY A 119 -22.11 19.51 18.86
N SER A 120 -21.50 19.00 19.93
CA SER A 120 -22.22 18.63 21.16
C SER A 120 -22.94 19.81 21.81
N VAL A 121 -22.26 20.96 21.94
CA VAL A 121 -22.84 22.16 22.55
C VAL A 121 -23.93 22.77 21.66
N GLY A 122 -23.70 22.79 20.33
CA GLY A 122 -24.68 23.29 19.36
C GLY A 122 -25.99 22.49 19.39
N LEU A 123 -25.91 21.17 19.54
CA LEU A 123 -27.09 20.30 19.64
C LEU A 123 -27.90 20.52 20.91
N GLU A 124 -27.24 20.88 22.01
CA GLU A 124 -27.92 21.16 23.28
C GLU A 124 -28.58 22.56 23.26
N LEU A 125 -27.92 23.55 22.67
CA LEU A 125 -28.39 24.95 22.66
C LEU A 125 -29.37 25.26 21.53
N TYR A 126 -29.17 24.68 20.35
CA TYR A 126 -29.99 24.96 19.17
C TYR A 126 -30.21 23.69 18.33
N PRO A 127 -31.16 22.83 18.74
CA PRO A 127 -31.40 21.53 18.11
C PRO A 127 -31.76 21.62 16.62
N ASP A 128 -32.45 22.70 16.22
CA ASP A 128 -32.85 22.96 14.84
C ASP A 128 -31.75 23.66 14.01
N PHE A 129 -30.51 23.68 14.49
CA PHE A 129 -29.40 24.34 13.81
C PHE A 129 -29.05 23.66 12.48
N ASN A 130 -29.31 24.36 11.39
CA ASN A 130 -28.89 23.93 10.06
C ASN A 130 -27.44 24.36 9.75
N VAL A 131 -26.49 23.48 10.06
CA VAL A 131 -25.04 23.68 9.82
C VAL A 131 -24.76 24.08 8.37
N PHE A 132 -25.48 23.49 7.42
CA PHE A 132 -25.21 23.69 6.01
C PHE A 132 -25.64 25.08 5.50
N GLU A 133 -26.75 25.61 6.00
CA GLU A 133 -27.17 26.98 5.68
C GLU A 133 -26.15 28.01 6.16
N VAL A 134 -25.62 27.82 7.37
CA VAL A 134 -24.58 28.69 7.94
C VAL A 134 -23.25 28.52 7.21
N ALA A 135 -22.90 27.31 6.78
CA ALA A 135 -21.64 27.04 6.08
C ALA A 135 -21.61 27.57 4.63
N LYS A 136 -22.76 27.73 3.97
CA LYS A 136 -22.88 28.15 2.55
C LYS A 136 -22.16 29.47 2.20
N PRO A 137 -22.29 30.58 2.95
CA PRO A 137 -21.53 31.79 2.66
C PRO A 137 -20.01 31.59 2.78
N TYR A 138 -19.54 30.86 3.80
CA TYR A 138 -18.12 30.56 3.98
C TYR A 138 -17.57 29.67 2.86
N ALA A 139 -18.35 28.68 2.44
CA ALA A 139 -18.03 27.83 1.29
C ALA A 139 -17.81 28.66 0.01
N ARG A 140 -18.68 29.64 -0.24
CA ARG A 140 -18.58 30.55 -1.38
C ARG A 140 -17.35 31.45 -1.28
N GLU A 141 -17.06 31.98 -0.09
CA GLU A 141 -15.87 32.81 0.14
C GLU A 141 -14.58 32.01 -0.07
N LEU A 142 -14.50 30.78 0.46
CA LEU A 142 -13.37 29.86 0.25
C LEU A 142 -13.13 29.54 -1.23
N LEU A 143 -14.21 29.34 -2.00
CA LEU A 143 -14.16 29.18 -3.44
C LEU A 143 -13.57 30.42 -4.14
N LEU A 144 -14.10 31.62 -3.83
CA LEU A 144 -13.65 32.88 -4.42
C LEU A 144 -12.20 33.22 -4.07
N GLU A 145 -11.79 32.97 -2.82
CA GLU A 145 -10.44 33.18 -2.34
C GLU A 145 -9.39 32.32 -3.08
N ARG A 146 -9.79 31.15 -3.56
CA ARG A 146 -8.89 30.26 -4.32
C ARG A 146 -8.68 30.72 -5.76
N PHE A 147 -9.72 31.30 -6.37
CA PHE A 147 -9.67 31.84 -7.74
C PHE A 147 -9.25 33.32 -7.78
N THR A 148 -8.85 33.90 -6.65
CA THR A 148 -8.37 35.27 -6.63
C THR A 148 -7.06 35.37 -7.44
N PRO A 149 -6.98 36.26 -8.46
CA PRO A 149 -5.83 36.37 -9.37
C PRO A 149 -4.50 36.54 -8.65
N ARG A 150 -4.52 37.23 -7.50
CA ARG A 150 -3.36 37.46 -6.65
C ARG A 150 -2.77 36.15 -6.13
N ARG A 151 -3.57 35.22 -5.58
CA ARG A 151 -3.07 33.93 -5.05
C ARG A 151 -2.67 32.96 -6.15
N VAL A 152 -3.38 32.97 -7.29
CA VAL A 152 -2.98 32.21 -8.48
C VAL A 152 -1.60 32.68 -8.95
N ALA A 153 -1.40 34.00 -9.08
CA ALA A 153 -0.10 34.58 -9.46
C ALA A 153 1.03 34.23 -8.47
N THR A 154 0.78 34.28 -7.16
CA THR A 154 1.80 33.90 -6.16
C THR A 154 2.15 32.42 -6.24
N ARG A 155 1.17 31.52 -6.42
CA ARG A 155 1.41 30.08 -6.60
C ARG A 155 2.17 29.78 -7.89
N THR A 156 1.75 30.38 -9.01
CA THR A 156 2.46 30.23 -10.30
C THR A 156 3.89 30.76 -10.23
N ARG A 157 4.13 31.85 -9.48
CA ARG A 157 5.49 32.39 -9.28
C ARG A 157 6.36 31.48 -8.42
N GLN A 158 5.80 30.91 -7.35
CA GLN A 158 6.52 29.95 -6.50
C GLN A 158 6.80 28.64 -7.25
N GLN A 159 5.79 28.04 -7.86
CA GLN A 159 5.94 26.81 -8.64
C GLN A 159 6.84 27.02 -9.86
N GLY A 160 6.71 28.15 -10.56
CA GLY A 160 7.56 28.50 -11.69
C GLY A 160 9.03 28.67 -11.29
N SER A 161 9.31 29.23 -10.11
CA SER A 161 10.67 29.32 -9.57
C SER A 161 11.28 27.94 -9.29
N ASP A 162 10.46 26.98 -8.87
CA ASP A 162 10.93 25.63 -8.54
C ASP A 162 11.14 24.79 -9.81
N TYR A 163 10.25 24.91 -10.80
CA TYR A 163 10.45 24.33 -12.13
C TYR A 163 11.69 24.92 -12.84
N MET A 164 11.90 26.23 -12.71
CA MET A 164 13.09 26.88 -13.28
C MET A 164 14.37 26.40 -12.60
N ARG A 165 14.37 26.23 -11.27
CA ARG A 165 15.50 25.61 -10.56
C ARG A 165 15.77 24.18 -11.02
N MET A 166 14.73 23.35 -11.13
CA MET A 166 14.87 21.99 -11.66
C MET A 166 15.42 21.98 -13.09
N LEU A 167 14.95 22.84 -13.99
CA LEU A 167 15.44 22.93 -15.37
C LEU A 167 16.91 23.40 -15.44
N LEU A 168 17.31 24.31 -14.55
CA LEU A 168 18.69 24.82 -14.47
C LEU A 168 19.65 23.79 -13.85
N GLU A 169 19.17 22.96 -12.92
CA GLU A 169 19.96 21.93 -12.23
C GLU A 169 19.97 20.57 -12.98
N ALA A 170 18.97 20.32 -13.82
CA ALA A 170 18.88 19.11 -14.64
C ALA A 170 20.15 18.78 -15.46
N PRO A 171 20.77 19.72 -16.20
CA PRO A 171 21.98 19.41 -16.96
C PRO A 171 23.16 18.99 -16.06
N TYR A 172 23.26 19.53 -14.84
CA TYR A 172 24.27 19.12 -13.86
C TYR A 172 24.02 17.69 -13.35
N GLN A 173 22.77 17.36 -12.99
CA GLN A 173 22.42 16.02 -12.53
C GLN A 173 22.61 14.96 -13.63
N VAL A 174 22.29 15.30 -14.88
CA VAL A 174 22.55 14.43 -16.04
C VAL A 174 24.05 14.25 -16.27
N SER A 175 24.83 15.33 -16.16
CA SER A 175 26.30 15.26 -16.27
C SER A 175 26.91 14.40 -15.18
N ASP A 176 26.54 14.60 -13.92
CA ASP A 176 27.00 13.80 -12.77
C ASP A 176 26.63 12.33 -12.93
N THR A 177 25.41 12.04 -13.38
CA THR A 177 24.97 10.66 -13.60
C THR A 177 25.77 10.01 -14.74
N LEU A 178 26.00 10.73 -15.84
CA LEU A 178 26.82 10.23 -16.95
C LEU A 178 28.29 10.06 -16.57
N GLU A 179 28.81 10.92 -15.71
CA GLU A 179 30.15 10.83 -15.15
C GLU A 179 30.27 9.60 -14.23
N GLN A 180 29.28 9.35 -13.36
CA GLN A 180 29.21 8.14 -12.54
C GLN A 180 29.06 6.86 -13.38
N VAL A 181 28.34 6.89 -14.50
CA VAL A 181 28.30 5.77 -15.48
C VAL A 181 29.68 5.54 -16.09
N ARG A 182 30.34 6.61 -16.56
CA ARG A 182 31.66 6.56 -17.20
C ARG A 182 32.73 6.05 -16.25
N ASP A 183 32.68 6.49 -15.00
CA ASP A 183 33.66 6.17 -13.96
C ASP A 183 33.35 4.84 -13.26
N GLY A 184 32.31 4.12 -13.72
CA GLY A 184 31.96 2.78 -13.25
C GLY A 184 31.44 2.73 -11.81
N GLN A 185 31.02 3.85 -11.24
CA GLN A 185 30.50 3.94 -9.87
C GLN A 185 29.06 3.43 -9.75
N ILE A 186 28.39 3.15 -10.87
CA ILE A 186 27.06 2.58 -10.90
C ILE A 186 27.19 1.06 -10.90
N GLU A 187 27.04 0.46 -9.71
CA GLU A 187 26.84 -0.97 -9.56
C GLU A 187 25.45 -1.36 -10.05
N VAL A 188 25.37 -1.84 -11.30
CA VAL A 188 24.13 -2.42 -11.83
C VAL A 188 23.92 -3.77 -11.16
N GLY A 189 23.12 -3.79 -10.10
CA GLY A 189 22.69 -5.01 -9.43
C GLY A 189 21.75 -5.82 -10.33
N PHE A 190 22.29 -6.75 -11.11
CA PHE A 190 21.48 -7.72 -11.86
C PHE A 190 20.89 -8.75 -10.88
N ARG A 191 19.67 -8.49 -10.38
CA ARG A 191 18.89 -9.50 -9.65
C ARG A 191 18.23 -10.42 -10.68
N HIS A 192 18.84 -11.57 -10.94
CA HIS A 192 18.40 -12.49 -11.99
C HIS A 192 17.38 -13.50 -11.44
N GLU A 193 16.09 -13.32 -11.75
CA GLU A 193 14.98 -14.14 -11.21
C GLU A 193 14.90 -15.60 -11.71
N GLY A 194 15.93 -16.11 -12.40
CA GLY A 194 15.95 -17.48 -12.93
C GLY A 194 17.18 -18.31 -12.53
N LEU A 195 18.14 -17.71 -11.85
CA LEU A 195 19.39 -18.39 -11.50
C LEU A 195 19.16 -19.44 -10.39
N ASP A 196 18.29 -19.13 -9.42
CA ASP A 196 17.91 -20.07 -8.36
C ASP A 196 17.18 -21.29 -8.92
N GLU A 197 16.33 -21.10 -9.93
CA GLU A 197 15.65 -22.20 -10.61
C GLU A 197 16.62 -23.06 -11.44
N LEU A 198 17.61 -22.42 -12.08
CA LEU A 198 18.69 -23.13 -12.78
C LEU A 198 19.51 -24.00 -11.82
N PHE A 199 19.93 -23.46 -10.67
CA PHE A 199 20.66 -24.22 -9.67
C PHE A 199 19.85 -25.40 -9.15
N HIS A 200 18.57 -25.19 -8.87
CA HIS A 200 17.68 -26.26 -8.44
C HIS A 200 17.55 -27.38 -9.48
N ARG A 201 17.46 -27.02 -10.78
CA ARG A 201 17.43 -28.01 -11.87
C ARG A 201 18.76 -28.74 -12.04
N LEU A 202 19.89 -28.05 -11.86
CA LEU A 202 21.22 -28.65 -11.92
C LEU A 202 21.42 -29.67 -10.79
N ASP A 203 21.05 -29.34 -9.55
CA ASP A 203 21.15 -30.27 -8.41
C ASP A 203 20.36 -31.56 -8.65
N LEU A 204 19.16 -31.44 -9.24
CA LEU A 204 18.34 -32.59 -9.61
C LEU A 204 19.02 -33.47 -10.68
N VAL A 205 19.69 -32.87 -11.66
CA VAL A 205 20.42 -33.60 -12.70
C VAL A 205 21.65 -34.29 -12.11
N PHE A 206 22.44 -33.60 -11.29
CA PHE A 206 23.62 -34.17 -10.63
C PHE A 206 23.28 -35.38 -9.77
N ASN A 207 22.24 -35.28 -8.93
CA ASN A 207 21.82 -36.40 -8.10
C ASN A 207 21.43 -37.63 -8.94
N ARG A 208 20.68 -37.44 -10.05
CA ARG A 208 20.33 -38.52 -10.98
C ARG A 208 21.57 -39.16 -11.60
N LEU A 209 22.57 -38.37 -12.00
CA LEU A 209 23.82 -38.88 -12.54
C LEU A 209 24.57 -39.73 -11.51
N THR A 210 24.68 -39.27 -10.27
CA THR A 210 25.33 -40.03 -9.19
C THR A 210 24.64 -41.38 -8.97
N ILE A 211 23.30 -41.41 -8.89
CA ILE A 211 22.54 -42.66 -8.70
C ILE A 211 22.71 -43.59 -9.91
N ALA A 212 22.68 -43.07 -11.14
CA ALA A 212 22.90 -43.86 -12.35
C ALA A 212 24.29 -44.49 -12.38
N ILE A 213 25.33 -43.74 -12.01
CA ILE A 213 26.71 -44.23 -11.91
C ILE A 213 26.81 -45.34 -10.85
N VAL A 214 26.22 -45.15 -9.67
CA VAL A 214 26.19 -46.17 -8.62
C VAL A 214 25.45 -47.43 -9.08
N ALA A 215 24.32 -47.28 -9.77
CA ALA A 215 23.56 -48.41 -10.29
C ALA A 215 24.37 -49.20 -11.33
N VAL A 216 25.00 -48.51 -12.30
CA VAL A 216 25.86 -49.12 -13.32
C VAL A 216 27.08 -49.78 -12.68
N GLY A 217 27.76 -49.11 -11.75
CA GLY A 217 28.88 -49.67 -11.01
C GLY A 217 28.49 -50.92 -10.21
N GLY A 218 27.30 -50.91 -9.59
CA GLY A 218 26.75 -52.07 -8.90
C GLY A 218 26.41 -53.22 -9.85
N ILE A 219 25.88 -52.96 -11.05
CA ILE A 219 25.63 -53.98 -12.08
C ILE A 219 26.96 -54.62 -12.51
N ILE A 220 27.97 -53.81 -12.83
CA ILE A 220 29.28 -54.29 -13.28
C ILE A 220 29.96 -55.09 -12.15
N GLY A 221 30.00 -54.55 -10.93
CA GLY A 221 30.61 -55.21 -9.78
C GLY A 221 29.92 -56.52 -9.43
N SER A 222 28.58 -56.56 -9.46
CA SER A 222 27.80 -57.77 -9.21
C SER A 222 28.02 -58.82 -10.31
N SER A 223 28.10 -58.39 -11.57
CA SER A 223 28.40 -59.27 -12.70
C SER A 223 29.77 -59.91 -12.56
N LEU A 224 30.80 -59.14 -12.19
CA LEU A 224 32.15 -59.66 -11.95
C LEU A 224 32.18 -60.66 -10.79
N ILE A 225 31.54 -60.34 -9.66
CA ILE A 225 31.47 -61.26 -8.51
C ILE A 225 30.74 -62.56 -8.90
N GLY A 226 29.65 -62.46 -9.67
CA GLY A 226 28.89 -63.62 -10.11
C GLY A 226 29.68 -64.57 -11.03
N LEU A 227 30.61 -64.03 -11.84
CA LEU A 227 31.44 -64.80 -12.76
C LEU A 227 32.71 -65.36 -12.12
N PHE A 228 33.35 -64.62 -11.21
CA PHE A 228 34.69 -64.94 -10.70
C PHE A 228 34.73 -65.45 -9.25
N ALA A 229 33.66 -65.32 -8.47
CA ALA A 229 33.64 -65.80 -7.09
C ALA A 229 33.29 -67.30 -7.02
N GLU A 230 34.31 -68.15 -6.98
CA GLU A 230 34.17 -69.61 -6.93
C GLU A 230 33.82 -70.15 -5.52
N SER A 231 33.89 -69.31 -4.47
CA SER A 231 33.74 -69.72 -3.07
C SER A 231 32.68 -68.88 -2.35
N GLY A 232 31.61 -69.53 -1.86
CA GLY A 232 30.55 -68.88 -1.06
C GLY A 232 29.17 -69.52 -1.27
N PRO A 233 28.13 -69.07 -0.53
CA PRO A 233 26.76 -69.53 -0.73
C PRO A 233 26.27 -69.16 -2.14
N GLN A 234 25.78 -70.16 -2.88
CA GLN A 234 25.26 -69.99 -4.23
C GLN A 234 23.73 -70.10 -4.23
N ILE A 235 23.06 -69.20 -4.96
CA ILE A 235 21.63 -69.27 -5.23
C ILE A 235 21.45 -69.45 -6.74
N TRP A 236 20.83 -70.57 -7.13
CA TRP A 236 20.52 -70.86 -8.54
C TRP A 236 21.76 -70.87 -9.46
N GLY A 237 22.91 -71.29 -8.93
CA GLY A 237 24.18 -71.33 -9.66
C GLY A 237 24.94 -69.99 -9.73
N ILE A 238 24.43 -68.92 -9.11
CA ILE A 238 25.07 -67.60 -9.06
C ILE A 238 25.43 -67.27 -7.61
N HIS A 239 26.58 -66.62 -7.39
CA HIS A 239 27.05 -66.23 -6.06
C HIS A 239 26.06 -65.31 -5.33
N PHE A 240 25.68 -65.60 -4.08
CA PHE A 240 24.66 -64.86 -3.33
C PHE A 240 24.86 -63.34 -3.33
N LEU A 241 26.10 -62.88 -3.15
CA LEU A 241 26.42 -61.44 -3.11
C LEU A 241 26.12 -60.73 -4.44
N SER A 242 26.26 -61.42 -5.57
CA SER A 242 25.92 -60.86 -6.88
C SER A 242 24.40 -60.69 -7.05
N VAL A 243 23.60 -61.62 -6.52
CA VAL A 243 22.13 -61.52 -6.56
C VAL A 243 21.66 -60.31 -5.76
N ILE A 244 22.26 -60.07 -4.59
CA ILE A 244 21.98 -58.87 -3.78
C ILE A 244 22.35 -57.61 -4.56
N GLY A 245 23.55 -57.54 -5.12
CA GLY A 245 24.02 -56.35 -5.81
C GLY A 245 23.22 -56.05 -7.09
N PHE A 246 22.85 -57.07 -7.88
CA PHE A 246 21.94 -56.91 -9.01
C PHE A 246 20.55 -56.43 -8.57
N SER A 247 20.01 -56.99 -7.49
CA SER A 247 18.72 -56.58 -6.95
C SER A 247 18.75 -55.12 -6.49
N LEU A 248 19.81 -54.70 -5.79
CA LEU A 248 19.99 -53.33 -5.33
C LEU A 248 20.12 -52.36 -6.51
N SER A 249 20.95 -52.69 -7.50
CA SER A 249 21.10 -51.87 -8.70
C SER A 249 19.81 -51.78 -9.53
N ALA A 250 19.05 -52.88 -9.62
CA ALA A 250 17.75 -52.90 -10.30
C ALA A 250 16.73 -52.00 -9.57
N LEU A 251 16.68 -52.07 -8.23
CA LEU A 251 15.83 -51.18 -7.43
C LEU A 251 16.21 -49.71 -7.60
N LEU A 252 17.49 -49.38 -7.58
CA LEU A 252 17.98 -48.01 -7.82
C LEU A 252 17.62 -47.52 -9.23
N GLY A 253 17.78 -48.38 -10.24
CA GLY A 253 17.40 -48.07 -11.61
C GLY A 253 15.91 -47.81 -11.78
N ILE A 254 15.05 -48.68 -11.22
CA ILE A 254 13.59 -48.51 -11.25
C ILE A 254 13.17 -47.24 -10.52
N TRP A 255 13.74 -46.98 -9.35
CA TRP A 255 13.45 -45.78 -8.57
C TRP A 255 13.85 -44.50 -9.32
N LEU A 256 15.00 -44.50 -9.99
CA LEU A 256 15.46 -43.39 -10.82
C LEU A 256 14.51 -43.12 -11.99
N VAL A 257 14.12 -44.17 -12.73
CA VAL A 257 13.17 -44.04 -13.86
C VAL A 257 11.83 -43.50 -13.37
N TRP A 258 11.33 -44.01 -12.23
CA TRP A 258 10.10 -43.52 -11.63
C TRP A 258 10.20 -42.05 -11.17
N GLY A 259 11.35 -41.66 -10.58
CA GLY A 259 11.63 -40.29 -10.20
C GLY A 259 11.67 -39.34 -11.40
N VAL A 260 12.25 -39.75 -12.53
CA VAL A 260 12.25 -38.97 -13.78
C VAL A 260 10.83 -38.76 -14.28
N ILE A 261 10.03 -39.82 -14.39
CA ILE A 261 8.66 -39.77 -14.90
C ILE A 261 7.76 -38.91 -13.99
N ARG A 262 7.88 -39.04 -12.66
CA ARG A 262 7.06 -38.28 -11.70
C ARG A 262 7.47 -36.81 -11.59
N SER A 263 8.75 -36.51 -11.77
CA SER A 263 9.25 -35.13 -11.79
C SER A 263 8.99 -34.39 -13.11
N GLY A 264 8.73 -35.16 -14.18
CA GLY A 264 8.35 -34.65 -15.48
C GLY A 264 6.86 -34.32 -15.53
N ARG A 265 6.48 -33.12 -15.09
CA ARG A 265 5.42 -32.42 -15.82
C ARG A 265 5.91 -32.29 -17.27
N LEU A 266 5.20 -32.91 -18.20
CA LEU A 266 5.13 -32.40 -19.58
C LEU A 266 4.54 -30.98 -19.53
#